data_AF-A0A945MGE9-F1
#
_entry.id   AF-A0A945MGE9-F1
#
_cell.length_a   1.000
_cell.length_b   1.000
_cell.length_c   1.000
_cell.angle_alpha   90.00
_cell.angle_beta   90.00
_cell.angle_gamma   90.00
#
_symmetry.space_group_name_H-M   'P 1'
#
loop_
_entity.id
_entity.type
_entity.pdbx_description
1 polymer ?
#
loop_
_entity_poly.entity_id
_entity_poly.type
_entity_poly.pdbx_seq_one_letter_code
_entity_poly.pdbx_strand_id
1 'polypeptide(L)'
;MIKFIFIILFFLSACSTEKSISNAEILVEIDTTFTTIGKPITYKVTVNAPPKKIIQFSEWNINDPLEIRSFSSIETSLGKIAKYELVFWDTGKVSIPGLNINFLNIDSTFDFSLK
;
A
#
# COMPACT_ATOMS: atom_id res chain seq x y z
N MET A 1 -43.05 9.93 32.64
CA MET A 1 -41.91 10.77 32.21
C MET A 1 -40.58 10.01 32.29
N ILE A 2 -40.24 9.36 33.42
CA ILE A 2 -39.02 8.53 33.58
C ILE A 2 -38.87 7.39 32.56
N LYS A 3 -39.96 6.75 32.13
CA LYS A 3 -39.91 5.65 31.14
C LYS A 3 -39.41 6.09 29.75
N PHE A 4 -39.60 7.35 29.35
CA PHE A 4 -39.12 7.86 28.07
C PHE A 4 -37.62 8.17 28.08
N ILE A 5 -37.03 8.45 29.25
CA ILE A 5 -35.59 8.70 29.41
C ILE A 5 -34.77 7.46 29.08
N PHE A 6 -35.22 6.27 29.49
CA PHE A 6 -34.52 5.02 29.20
C PHE A 6 -34.49 4.68 27.71
N ILE A 7 -35.54 5.04 26.96
CA ILE A 7 -35.58 4.82 25.50
C ILE A 7 -34.59 5.74 24.79
N ILE A 8 -34.51 7.01 25.20
CA ILE A 8 -33.53 7.98 24.64
C ILE A 8 -32.09 7.57 24.95
N LEU A 9 -31.84 7.05 26.16
CA LEU A 9 -30.51 6.56 26.56
C LEU A 9 -30.09 5.34 25.74
N PHE A 10 -31.03 4.47 25.35
CA PHE A 10 -30.76 3.29 24.53
C PHE A 10 -30.43 3.64 23.06
N PHE A 11 -30.98 4.74 22.53
CA PHE A 11 -30.66 5.22 21.18
C PHE A 11 -29.31 5.95 21.11
N LEU A 12 -28.83 6.56 22.21
CA LEU A 12 -27.52 7.21 22.26
C LEU A 12 -26.35 6.21 22.33
N SER A 13 -26.60 4.94 22.67
CA SER A 13 -25.63 3.85 22.61
C SER A 13 -25.59 3.11 21.27
N ALA A 14 -26.31 3.59 20.25
CA ALA A 14 -26.17 3.09 18.88
C ALA A 14 -24.77 3.44 18.36
N CYS A 15 -23.82 2.56 18.68
CA CYS A 15 -22.44 2.60 18.29
C CYS A 15 -22.36 2.80 16.78
N SER A 16 -21.79 3.92 16.34
CA SER A 16 -21.38 4.09 14.96
C SER A 16 -20.26 3.08 14.70
N THR A 17 -20.59 1.96 14.05
CA THR A 17 -19.56 1.11 13.46
C THR A 17 -18.91 1.91 12.35
N GLU A 18 -17.83 2.63 12.69
CA GLU A 18 -16.87 3.07 11.69
C GLU A 18 -16.49 1.82 10.90
N LYS A 19 -16.69 1.90 9.59
CA LYS A 19 -16.39 0.81 8.67
C LYS A 19 -14.87 0.70 8.62
N SER A 20 -14.30 0.06 9.63
CA SER A 20 -12.88 -0.22 9.71
C SER A 20 -12.54 -1.09 8.51
N ILE A 21 -11.69 -0.57 7.63
CA ILE A 21 -11.03 -1.38 6.62
C ILE A 21 -10.31 -2.47 7.41
N SER A 22 -10.82 -3.71 7.37
CA SER A 22 -10.22 -4.82 8.11
C SER A 22 -9.05 -5.44 7.36
N ASN A 23 -8.96 -5.18 6.06
CA ASN A 23 -8.07 -5.87 5.15
C ASN A 23 -7.11 -4.88 4.51
N ALA A 24 -5.85 -5.26 4.34
CA ALA A 24 -4.93 -4.50 3.49
C ALA A 24 -5.28 -4.75 2.02
N GLU A 25 -5.17 -3.69 1.21
CA GLU A 25 -5.35 -3.73 -0.24
C GLU A 25 -4.09 -3.17 -0.90
N ILE A 26 -3.66 -3.83 -1.98
CA ILE A 26 -2.53 -3.38 -2.80
C ILE A 26 -3.03 -3.22 -4.22
N LEU A 27 -2.85 -2.02 -4.77
CA LEU A 27 -3.10 -1.71 -6.17
C LEU A 27 -1.78 -1.37 -6.85
N VAL A 28 -1.52 -2.01 -7.98
CA VAL A 28 -0.33 -1.77 -8.81
C VAL A 28 -0.75 -1.20 -10.14
N GLU A 29 -0.12 -0.10 -10.54
CA GLU A 29 -0.35 0.56 -11.82
C GLU A 29 0.99 0.77 -12.54
N ILE A 30 1.00 0.49 -13.84
CA ILE A 30 2.11 0.80 -14.74
C ILE A 30 1.62 1.74 -15.82
N ASP A 31 2.46 2.69 -16.22
CA ASP A 31 2.13 3.64 -17.29
C ASP A 31 2.17 3.00 -18.69
N THR A 32 3.03 2.01 -18.90
CA THR A 32 3.14 1.25 -20.15
C THR A 32 3.55 -0.20 -19.91
N THR A 33 3.11 -1.08 -20.81
CA THR A 33 3.54 -2.49 -20.89
C THR A 33 4.67 -2.71 -21.90
N PHE A 34 5.09 -1.66 -22.61
CA PHE A 34 6.16 -1.70 -23.60
C PHE A 34 7.08 -0.49 -23.46
N THR A 35 8.39 -0.71 -23.51
CA THR A 35 9.42 0.33 -23.44
C THR A 35 10.63 -0.05 -24.30
N THR A 36 11.55 0.88 -24.46
CA THR A 36 12.86 0.65 -25.10
C THR A 36 13.94 0.52 -24.04
N ILE A 37 15.06 -0.15 -24.38
CA ILE A 37 16.22 -0.24 -23.48
C ILE A 37 16.61 1.15 -22.95
N GLY A 38 16.87 1.24 -21.65
CA GLY A 38 17.33 2.47 -20.99
C GLY A 38 16.25 3.52 -20.75
N LYS A 39 15.01 3.34 -21.25
CA LYS A 39 13.90 4.26 -21.02
C LYS A 39 13.11 3.89 -19.76
N PRO A 40 13.03 4.78 -18.75
CA PRO A 40 12.28 4.49 -17.54
C PRO A 40 10.77 4.35 -17.79
N ILE A 41 10.14 3.44 -17.04
CA ILE A 41 8.69 3.35 -16.90
C ILE A 41 8.31 3.65 -15.45
N THR A 42 7.06 4.07 -15.23
CA THR A 42 6.53 4.33 -13.90
C THR A 42 5.83 3.09 -13.36
N TYR A 43 6.29 2.59 -12.21
CA TYR A 43 5.64 1.53 -11.45
C TYR A 43 5.12 2.10 -10.13
N LYS A 44 3.79 2.25 -10.01
CA LYS A 44 3.12 2.86 -8.86
C LYS A 44 2.43 1.78 -8.03
N VAL A 45 2.70 1.76 -6.73
CA VAL A 45 2.09 0.85 -5.76
C VAL A 45 1.32 1.66 -4.73
N THR A 46 0.01 1.46 -4.68
CA THR A 46 -0.87 2.07 -3.68
C THR A 46 -1.26 1.01 -2.67
N VAL A 47 -1.01 1.27 -1.39
CA VAL A 47 -1.34 0.36 -0.30
C VAL A 47 -2.33 1.06 0.60
N ASN A 48 -3.53 0.48 0.74
CA ASN A 48 -4.50 0.89 1.74
C ASN A 48 -4.46 -0.13 2.88
N ALA A 49 -4.51 0.35 4.12
CA ALA A 49 -4.41 -0.52 5.30
C ALA A 49 -5.42 -0.11 6.38
N PRO A 50 -5.76 -1.04 7.30
CA PRO A 50 -6.47 -0.68 8.52
C PRO A 50 -5.76 0.45 9.28
N PRO A 51 -6.50 1.29 10.01
CA PRO A 51 -5.90 2.32 10.84
C PRO A 51 -4.94 1.69 11.87
N LYS A 52 -3.93 2.47 12.30
CA LYS A 52 -2.89 2.07 13.27
C LYS A 52 -1.89 1.02 12.76
N LYS A 53 -1.67 0.97 11.44
CA LYS A 53 -0.57 0.22 10.83
C LYS A 53 0.42 1.16 10.16
N ILE A 54 1.70 0.85 10.25
CA ILE A 54 2.77 1.54 9.54
C ILE A 54 3.10 0.72 8.29
N ILE A 55 3.07 1.36 7.13
CA ILE A 55 3.39 0.71 5.85
C ILE A 55 4.86 1.00 5.51
N GLN A 56 5.64 -0.06 5.38
CA GLN A 56 7.04 0.00 5.03
C GLN A 56 7.29 -0.78 3.74
N PHE A 57 7.69 -0.06 2.69
CA PHE A 57 8.25 -0.68 1.49
C PHE A 57 9.65 -1.18 1.83
N SER A 58 9.86 -2.49 1.68
CA SER A 58 11.19 -3.07 1.88
C SER A 58 12.14 -2.60 0.78
N GLU A 59 13.44 -2.62 1.06
CA GLU A 59 14.45 -2.46 0.02
C GLU A 59 14.21 -3.51 -1.08
N TRP A 60 14.06 -3.04 -2.32
CA TRP A 60 13.73 -3.88 -3.45
C TRP A 60 14.98 -4.16 -4.25
N ASN A 61 15.65 -5.27 -3.91
CA ASN A 61 16.85 -5.71 -4.59
C ASN A 61 16.50 -6.35 -5.93
N ILE A 62 16.57 -5.55 -6.99
CA ILE A 62 16.41 -6.00 -8.37
C ILE A 62 17.79 -6.10 -9.01
N ASN A 63 18.01 -7.18 -9.77
CA ASN A 63 19.23 -7.43 -10.52
C ASN A 63 18.98 -7.30 -12.03
N ASP A 64 20.06 -7.36 -12.83
CA ASP A 64 19.99 -7.43 -14.28
C ASP A 64 18.92 -8.41 -14.78
N PRO A 65 18.09 -8.02 -15.77
CA PRO A 65 18.24 -6.85 -16.63
C PRO A 65 17.42 -5.61 -16.17
N LEU A 66 17.01 -5.52 -14.90
CA LEU A 66 16.14 -4.45 -14.41
C LEU A 66 16.85 -3.60 -13.35
N GLU A 67 16.66 -2.28 -13.42
CA GLU A 67 17.25 -1.31 -12.50
C GLU A 67 16.14 -0.41 -11.92
N ILE A 68 16.25 -0.09 -10.62
CA ILE A 68 15.45 0.97 -9.99
C ILE A 68 16.22 2.28 -10.10
N ARG A 69 15.75 3.18 -10.95
CA ARG A 69 16.40 4.47 -11.18
C ARG A 69 16.04 5.51 -10.13
N SER A 70 14.81 5.45 -9.63
CA SER A 70 14.36 6.31 -8.54
C SER A 70 13.23 5.66 -7.76
N PHE A 71 13.09 6.09 -6.51
CA PHE A 71 12.04 5.68 -5.60
C PHE A 71 11.54 6.91 -4.83
N SER A 72 10.23 7.02 -4.70
CA SER A 72 9.58 7.98 -3.81
C SER A 72 8.37 7.34 -3.16
N SER A 73 8.01 7.82 -1.97
CA SER A 73 6.77 7.43 -1.32
C SER A 73 6.13 8.59 -0.58
N ILE A 74 4.80 8.57 -0.51
CA ILE A 74 4.00 9.56 0.21
C ILE A 74 2.98 8.85 1.08
N GLU A 75 2.80 9.35 2.30
CA GLU A 75 1.69 8.93 3.16
C GLU A 75 0.39 9.59 2.71
N THR A 76 -0.70 8.87 2.85
CA THR A 76 -2.06 9.30 2.56
C THR A 76 -2.95 9.08 3.78
N SER A 77 -4.19 9.55 3.75
CA SER A 77 -5.14 9.32 4.86
C SER A 77 -5.53 7.86 5.06
N LEU A 78 -5.37 7.00 4.04
CA LEU A 78 -5.81 5.60 4.04
C LEU A 78 -4.65 4.59 4.01
N GLY A 79 -3.42 5.06 3.86
CA GLY A 79 -2.24 4.23 3.69
C GLY A 79 -1.12 4.96 2.97
N LYS A 80 -0.42 4.32 2.04
CA LYS A 80 0.82 4.85 1.45
C LYS A 80 0.92 4.56 -0.04
N ILE A 81 1.49 5.50 -0.78
CA ILE A 81 1.76 5.34 -2.22
C ILE A 81 3.27 5.35 -2.43
N ALA A 82 3.78 4.34 -3.13
CA ALA A 82 5.14 4.32 -3.66
C ALA A 82 5.15 4.48 -5.17
N LYS A 83 6.17 5.16 -5.69
CA LYS A 83 6.46 5.27 -7.12
C LYS A 83 7.92 4.89 -7.35
N TYR A 84 8.12 3.97 -8.28
CA TYR A 84 9.43 3.53 -8.76
C TYR A 84 9.56 3.91 -10.23
N GLU A 85 10.75 4.35 -10.62
CA GLU A 85 11.13 4.40 -12.03
C GLU A 85 11.98 3.16 -12.34
N LEU A 86 11.46 2.30 -13.20
CA LEU A 86 12.11 1.04 -13.59
C LEU A 86 12.73 1.17 -14.98
N VAL A 87 13.99 0.76 -15.12
CA VAL A 87 14.72 0.74 -16.40
C VAL A 87 15.09 -0.69 -16.76
N PHE A 88 14.85 -1.05 -18.01
CA PHE A 88 15.17 -2.38 -18.55
C PHE A 88 16.40 -2.27 -19.47
N TRP A 89 17.36 -3.18 -19.29
CA TRP A 89 18.63 -3.22 -20.02
C TRP A 89 18.74 -4.36 -21.04
N ASP A 90 17.71 -5.19 -21.14
CA ASP A 90 17.61 -6.28 -22.14
C ASP A 90 16.32 -6.16 -22.96
N THR A 91 16.30 -6.87 -24.09
CA THR A 91 15.15 -6.97 -25.00
C THR A 91 14.29 -8.19 -24.69
N GLY A 92 13.05 -8.20 -25.20
CA GLY A 92 12.14 -9.34 -25.07
C GLY A 92 11.13 -9.14 -23.94
N LYS A 93 10.73 -10.24 -23.29
CA LYS A 93 9.76 -10.22 -22.19
C LYS A 93 10.51 -10.29 -20.87
N VAL A 94 10.22 -9.35 -19.98
CA VAL A 94 10.77 -9.31 -18.62
C VAL A 94 9.62 -9.34 -17.62
N SER A 95 9.81 -10.09 -16.54
CA SER A 95 8.90 -10.09 -15.40
C SER A 95 9.43 -9.16 -14.32
N ILE A 96 8.58 -8.25 -13.85
CA ILE A 96 8.88 -7.43 -12.68
C ILE A 96 8.75 -8.33 -11.43
N PRO A 97 9.79 -8.49 -10.59
CA PRO A 97 9.73 -9.35 -9.42
C PRO A 97 8.73 -8.84 -8.38
N GLY A 98 8.29 -9.70 -7.45
CA GLY A 98 7.43 -9.28 -6.36
C GLY A 98 8.11 -8.24 -5.45
N LEU A 99 7.35 -7.25 -4.99
CA LEU A 99 7.79 -6.22 -4.07
C LEU A 99 7.28 -6.57 -2.66
N ASN A 100 8.18 -6.68 -1.70
CA ASN A 100 7.79 -6.97 -0.32
C ASN A 100 7.37 -5.70 0.44
N ILE A 101 6.16 -5.74 1.00
CA ILE A 101 5.57 -4.65 1.77
C ILE A 101 5.31 -5.15 3.18
N ASN A 102 5.97 -4.53 4.16
CA ASN A 102 5.80 -4.86 5.56
C ASN A 102 4.74 -3.96 6.18
N PHE A 103 3.91 -4.57 7.02
CA PHE A 103 2.95 -3.91 7.85
C PHE A 103 3.44 -4.04 9.29
N LEU A 104 3.71 -2.92 9.92
CA LEU A 104 4.16 -2.84 11.30
C LEU A 104 3.02 -2.32 12.18
N ASN A 105 3.08 -2.68 13.45
CA ASN A 105 2.28 -2.04 14.48
C ASN A 105 2.76 -0.59 14.71
N ILE A 106 1.96 0.20 15.44
CA ILE A 106 2.30 1.60 15.73
C ILE A 106 3.58 1.77 16.54
N ASP A 107 3.99 0.74 17.29
CA ASP A 107 5.26 0.66 18.02
C ASP A 107 6.43 0.18 17.14
N SER A 108 6.22 0.12 15.81
CA SER A 108 7.17 -0.36 14.80
C SER A 108 7.54 -1.84 14.90
N THR A 109 6.86 -2.63 15.74
CA THR A 109 7.03 -4.09 15.74
C THR A 109 6.42 -4.69 14.48
N PHE A 110 7.07 -5.72 13.94
CA PHE A 110 6.57 -6.44 12.77
C PHE A 110 5.23 -7.12 13.06
N ASP A 111 4.30 -7.05 12.12
CA ASP A 111 3.03 -7.78 12.16
C ASP A 111 2.96 -8.82 11.04
N PHE A 112 2.88 -8.36 9.78
CA PHE A 112 2.86 -9.24 8.61
C PHE A 112 3.46 -8.56 7.37
N SER A 113 3.63 -9.34 6.29
CA SER A 113 4.15 -8.86 5.00
C SER A 113 3.36 -9.40 3.82
N LEU A 114 3.24 -8.61 2.76
CA LEU A 114 2.65 -9.02 1.47
C LEU A 114 3.71 -8.91 0.37
N LYS A 115 3.64 -9.80 -0.63
CA LYS A 115 4.58 -9.91 -1.76
C LYS A 115 3.85 -9.91 -3.10
#